data_AF-A0A838E4R3-F1
#
_entry.id   AF-A0A838E4R3-F1
#
_cell.length_a   1.000
_cell.length_b   1.000
_cell.length_c   1.000
_cell.angle_alpha   90.00
_cell.angle_beta   90.00
_cell.angle_gamma   90.00
#
_symmetry.space_group_name_H-M   'P 1'
#
loop_
_entity.id
_entity.type
_entity.pdbx_description
1 polymer ?
#
loop_
_entity_poly.entity_id
_entity_poly.type
_entity_poly.pdbx_seq_one_letter_code
_entity_poly.pdbx_strand_id
1 'polypeptide(L)'
;MTGLRFTVHAATDKGRVREGNEDSHYAGSTVFAVADGMGGHVAGEVASQRALEPVEELNGSQFAAAEDAQRALVDAITQANRSVIADAAEDPGLSGMGTTLTAVMVRNGRLHLAHVGDSRAYLLRSGDVISQLTTDHTLVEQLIREGRISRDEAATHPQRSVVTRAIGVDREVEVDSLAPLELQPGDQVVLCSDGLTNPVGDDEIAGILEAEADGDAATSKLIAMANERGGPDNITVVLLRVLGPREHDGSRVPAVPATADATQPVGDTGGGGGEDQTTGRLDGSGPRPPVRTSEGATPIRTRQESGDDADWATKMGRYGEEQGSDVGHTPAPRARRRGRALGVVVGVLVLLGVLGAGGYALLARAYFVGDSGGQIGIYNGLPPDSVGGLRLSWQREATDLSTDDLPAFLASRVRDGVSASSLTEAREIVESYRVRIEEASAPEPEPEPSPSPTATPADEASPSPAASPDS
;
A
#
# COMPACT_ATOMS: atom_id res chain seq x y z
N MET A 1 -19.18 16.23 -25.18
CA MET A 1 -18.34 16.65 -24.05
C MET A 1 -16.92 16.23 -24.36
N THR A 2 -15.99 17.18 -24.43
CA THR A 2 -14.57 16.94 -24.73
C THR A 2 -13.95 16.17 -23.57
N GLY A 3 -13.37 14.99 -23.85
CA GLY A 3 -12.68 14.21 -22.81
C GLY A 3 -11.49 15.00 -22.23
N LEU A 4 -11.08 14.75 -20.99
CA LEU A 4 -9.86 15.37 -20.46
C LEU A 4 -8.61 14.67 -21.01
N ARG A 5 -7.55 15.46 -21.21
CA ARG A 5 -6.19 14.99 -21.47
C ARG A 5 -5.43 15.02 -20.15
N PHE A 6 -4.77 13.92 -19.83
CA PHE A 6 -3.86 13.82 -18.70
C PHE A 6 -2.59 13.11 -19.11
N THR A 7 -1.50 13.36 -18.39
CA THR A 7 -0.34 12.45 -18.38
C THR A 7 -0.47 11.49 -17.22
N VAL A 8 0.16 10.33 -17.37
CA VAL A 8 0.12 9.24 -16.39
C VAL A 8 1.55 8.81 -16.17
N HIS A 9 1.95 8.71 -14.91
CA HIS A 9 3.27 8.34 -14.48
C HIS A 9 3.11 7.30 -13.38
N ALA A 10 3.87 6.21 -13.44
CA ALA A 10 3.80 5.17 -12.43
C ALA A 10 5.20 4.70 -12.09
N ALA A 11 5.42 4.40 -10.81
CA ALA A 11 6.66 3.81 -10.34
C ALA A 11 6.36 2.85 -9.19
N THR A 12 7.15 1.79 -9.10
CA THR A 12 7.09 0.81 -8.02
C THR A 12 8.51 0.40 -7.62
N ASP A 13 8.73 0.15 -6.34
CA ASP A 13 10.00 -0.29 -5.78
C ASP A 13 9.72 -1.24 -4.61
N LYS A 14 10.57 -2.27 -4.45
CA LYS A 14 10.36 -3.26 -3.37
C LYS A 14 10.63 -2.70 -1.97
N GLY A 15 11.18 -1.51 -1.86
CA GLY A 15 11.68 -0.96 -0.61
C GLY A 15 13.08 -1.49 -0.26
N ARG A 16 13.46 -1.31 1.01
CA ARG A 16 14.77 -1.74 1.53
C ARG A 16 14.70 -2.99 2.41
N VAL A 17 13.52 -3.32 2.92
CA VAL A 17 13.33 -4.40 3.91
C VAL A 17 12.77 -5.68 3.28
N ARG A 18 11.83 -5.58 2.34
CA ARG A 18 11.16 -6.74 1.74
C ARG A 18 12.09 -7.48 0.75
N GLU A 19 11.94 -8.80 0.64
CA GLU A 19 12.74 -9.60 -0.30
C GLU A 19 12.22 -9.43 -1.74
N GLY A 20 10.89 -9.48 -1.90
CA GLY A 20 10.15 -9.30 -3.16
C GLY A 20 9.24 -8.07 -3.15
N ASN A 21 8.51 -7.89 -4.27
CA ASN A 21 7.52 -6.83 -4.43
C ASN A 21 6.14 -7.46 -4.66
N GLU A 22 5.28 -7.36 -3.66
CA GLU A 22 3.89 -7.84 -3.67
C GLU A 22 2.92 -6.74 -4.10
N ASP A 23 3.39 -5.52 -4.37
CA ASP A 23 2.55 -4.48 -4.97
C ASP A 23 2.34 -4.72 -6.47
N SER A 24 1.19 -4.29 -6.96
CA SER A 24 0.87 -4.22 -8.39
C SER A 24 0.11 -2.93 -8.70
N HIS A 25 0.24 -2.45 -9.94
CA HIS A 25 -0.50 -1.29 -10.41
C HIS A 25 -0.93 -1.44 -11.86
N TYR A 26 -1.99 -0.74 -12.21
CA TYR A 26 -2.45 -0.58 -13.58
C TYR A 26 -2.53 0.90 -13.94
N ALA A 27 -1.98 1.26 -15.10
CA ALA A 27 -1.96 2.62 -15.62
C ALA A 27 -2.48 2.65 -17.06
N GLY A 28 -3.80 2.61 -17.20
CA GLY A 28 -4.48 2.57 -18.49
C GLY A 28 -4.67 3.94 -19.15
N SER A 29 -5.55 3.98 -20.15
CA SER A 29 -5.93 5.22 -20.83
C SER A 29 -7.01 6.01 -20.09
N THR A 30 -7.74 5.35 -19.19
CA THR A 30 -8.92 5.87 -18.47
C THR A 30 -9.17 5.23 -17.12
N VAL A 31 -8.47 4.15 -16.80
CA VAL A 31 -8.59 3.42 -15.53
C VAL A 31 -7.19 3.25 -14.95
N PHE A 32 -7.08 3.43 -13.64
CA PHE A 32 -5.84 3.42 -12.89
C PHE A 32 -6.07 2.73 -11.56
N ALA A 33 -5.15 1.89 -11.13
CA ALA A 33 -5.32 1.15 -9.88
C ALA A 33 -3.97 0.83 -9.23
N VAL A 34 -4.01 0.68 -7.90
CA VAL A 34 -2.93 0.16 -7.07
C VAL A 34 -3.51 -0.95 -6.20
N ALA A 35 -2.79 -2.05 -6.09
CA ALA A 35 -3.10 -3.20 -5.25
C ALA A 35 -1.84 -3.58 -4.47
N ASP A 36 -1.95 -3.68 -3.15
CA ASP A 36 -0.87 -4.05 -2.22
C ASP A 36 -1.13 -5.48 -1.74
N GLY A 37 -0.29 -6.40 -2.18
CA GLY A 37 -0.45 -7.84 -1.96
C GLY A 37 -0.06 -8.27 -0.54
N MET A 38 -0.81 -9.21 0.01
CA MET A 38 -0.53 -9.84 1.29
C MET A 38 -0.75 -11.35 1.21
N GLY A 39 0.03 -12.12 1.96
CA GLY A 39 -0.07 -13.58 1.98
C GLY A 39 1.28 -14.31 2.03
N GLY A 40 2.39 -13.56 1.96
CA GLY A 40 3.74 -14.12 2.01
C GLY A 40 4.27 -14.40 0.61
N HIS A 41 5.18 -13.54 0.17
CA HIS A 41 5.90 -13.57 -1.11
C HIS A 41 4.99 -13.89 -2.31
N VAL A 42 4.98 -15.15 -2.74
CA VAL A 42 4.30 -15.57 -3.98
C VAL A 42 2.80 -15.35 -3.91
N ALA A 43 2.18 -15.62 -2.75
CA ALA A 43 0.74 -15.50 -2.59
C ALA A 43 0.27 -14.04 -2.73
N GLY A 44 0.99 -13.09 -2.13
CA GLY A 44 0.66 -11.66 -2.20
C GLY A 44 0.80 -11.10 -3.61
N GLU A 45 1.91 -11.41 -4.30
CA GLU A 45 2.15 -10.99 -5.69
C GLU A 45 1.06 -11.51 -6.65
N VAL A 46 0.64 -12.77 -6.48
CA VAL A 46 -0.43 -13.35 -7.31
C VAL A 46 -1.77 -12.67 -7.01
N ALA A 47 -2.10 -12.43 -5.73
CA ALA A 47 -3.33 -11.76 -5.35
C ALA A 47 -3.43 -10.34 -5.93
N SER A 48 -2.37 -9.54 -5.78
CA SER A 48 -2.35 -8.15 -6.25
C SER A 48 -2.50 -8.07 -7.77
N GLN A 49 -1.81 -8.93 -8.53
CA GLN A 49 -1.93 -8.99 -9.99
C GLN A 49 -3.33 -9.44 -10.41
N ARG A 50 -3.83 -10.52 -9.81
CA ARG A 50 -5.14 -11.08 -10.14
C ARG A 50 -6.28 -10.12 -9.89
N ALA A 51 -6.18 -9.32 -8.82
CA ALA A 51 -7.19 -8.35 -8.44
C ALA A 51 -7.31 -7.18 -9.43
N LEU A 52 -6.25 -6.86 -10.19
CA LEU A 52 -6.30 -5.79 -11.18
C LEU A 52 -7.12 -6.16 -12.41
N GLU A 53 -7.06 -7.42 -12.87
CA GLU A 53 -7.62 -7.83 -14.18
C GLU A 53 -9.06 -7.33 -14.45
N PRO A 54 -10.05 -7.50 -13.55
CA PRO A 54 -11.41 -7.03 -13.82
C PRO A 54 -11.52 -5.51 -13.93
N VAL A 55 -10.63 -4.79 -13.26
CA VAL A 55 -10.54 -3.33 -13.33
C VAL A 55 -9.90 -2.90 -14.67
N GLU A 56 -8.90 -3.64 -15.15
CA GLU A 56 -8.25 -3.38 -16.44
C GLU A 56 -9.23 -3.49 -17.61
N GLU A 57 -10.16 -4.45 -17.55
CA GLU A 57 -11.21 -4.65 -18.57
C GLU A 57 -12.11 -3.41 -18.78
N LEU A 58 -12.20 -2.54 -17.78
CA LEU A 58 -12.96 -1.29 -17.89
C LEU A 58 -12.21 -0.19 -18.67
N ASN A 59 -10.93 -0.39 -18.95
CA ASN A 59 -10.14 0.61 -19.67
C ASN A 59 -10.66 0.80 -21.11
N GLY A 60 -10.91 2.04 -21.49
CA GLY A 60 -11.49 2.36 -22.82
C GLY A 60 -13.02 2.27 -22.88
N SER A 61 -13.67 1.56 -21.96
CA SER A 61 -15.13 1.36 -21.91
C SER A 61 -15.93 2.67 -21.87
N GLN A 62 -17.05 2.69 -22.58
CA GLN A 62 -17.94 3.85 -22.67
C GLN A 62 -19.17 3.60 -21.81
N PHE A 63 -19.60 4.62 -21.08
CA PHE A 63 -20.76 4.56 -20.20
C PHE A 63 -21.71 5.72 -20.53
N ALA A 64 -23.01 5.43 -20.55
CA ALA A 64 -24.03 6.42 -20.86
C ALA A 64 -24.21 7.42 -19.71
N ALA A 65 -24.26 6.92 -18.47
CA ALA A 65 -24.36 7.73 -17.26
C ALA A 65 -23.13 7.58 -16.36
N ALA A 66 -22.91 8.59 -15.51
CA ALA A 66 -21.82 8.58 -14.53
C ALA A 66 -22.03 7.48 -13.48
N GLU A 67 -23.28 7.23 -13.12
CA GLU A 67 -23.69 6.19 -12.18
C GLU A 67 -23.41 4.79 -12.73
N ASP A 68 -23.49 4.61 -14.06
CA ASP A 68 -23.15 3.34 -14.70
C ASP A 68 -21.64 3.07 -14.65
N ALA A 69 -20.82 4.10 -14.88
CA ALA A 69 -19.37 3.99 -14.76
C ALA A 69 -18.95 3.69 -13.31
N GLN A 70 -19.56 4.37 -12.34
CA GLN A 70 -19.29 4.13 -10.92
C GLN A 70 -19.68 2.71 -10.50
N ARG A 71 -20.86 2.24 -10.92
CA ARG A 71 -21.34 0.88 -10.63
C ARG A 71 -20.43 -0.17 -11.28
N ALA A 72 -20.03 0.03 -12.54
CA ALA A 72 -19.11 -0.88 -13.22
C ALA A 72 -17.76 -1.00 -12.48
N LEU A 73 -17.24 0.11 -11.95
CA LEU A 73 -16.00 0.11 -11.15
C LEU A 73 -16.16 -0.68 -9.84
N VAL A 74 -17.28 -0.51 -9.14
CA VAL A 74 -17.61 -1.29 -7.92
C VAL A 74 -17.81 -2.78 -8.23
N ASP A 75 -18.51 -3.09 -9.32
CA ASP A 75 -18.74 -4.46 -9.78
C ASP A 75 -17.41 -5.15 -10.15
N ALA A 76 -16.48 -4.43 -10.77
CA ALA A 76 -15.15 -4.94 -11.08
C ALA A 76 -14.33 -5.27 -9.83
N ILE A 77 -14.33 -4.42 -8.80
CA ILE A 77 -13.67 -4.74 -7.52
C ILE A 77 -14.34 -5.94 -6.83
N THR A 78 -15.67 -6.02 -6.90
CA THR A 78 -16.41 -7.18 -6.36
C THR A 78 -16.05 -8.47 -7.11
N GLN A 79 -15.87 -8.39 -8.43
CA GLN A 79 -15.41 -9.50 -9.26
C GLN A 79 -13.96 -9.87 -8.94
N ALA A 80 -13.08 -8.89 -8.70
CA ALA A 80 -11.71 -9.12 -8.28
C ALA A 80 -11.65 -9.96 -6.99
N ASN A 81 -12.51 -9.66 -6.01
CA ASN A 81 -12.63 -10.46 -4.79
C ASN A 81 -12.96 -11.92 -5.09
N ARG A 82 -13.93 -12.18 -5.96
CA ARG A 82 -14.31 -13.54 -6.34
C ARG A 82 -13.19 -14.27 -7.07
N SER A 83 -12.48 -13.57 -7.95
CA SER A 83 -11.35 -14.13 -8.69
C SER A 83 -10.22 -14.56 -7.76
N VAL A 84 -9.80 -13.69 -6.83
CA VAL A 84 -8.73 -14.02 -5.86
C VAL A 84 -9.15 -15.19 -4.95
N ILE A 85 -10.42 -15.23 -4.50
CA ILE A 85 -10.93 -16.36 -3.71
C ILE A 85 -10.93 -17.67 -4.50
N ALA A 86 -11.31 -17.62 -5.78
CA ALA A 86 -11.33 -18.82 -6.64
C ALA A 86 -9.92 -19.38 -6.82
N ASP A 87 -8.95 -18.52 -7.17
CA ASP A 87 -7.56 -18.91 -7.34
C ASP A 87 -6.97 -19.50 -6.03
N ALA A 88 -7.30 -18.91 -4.87
CA ALA A 88 -6.86 -19.41 -3.56
C ALA A 88 -7.49 -20.76 -3.17
N ALA A 89 -8.65 -21.10 -3.75
CA ALA A 89 -9.31 -22.39 -3.55
C ALA A 89 -8.75 -23.48 -4.47
N GLU A 90 -8.25 -23.11 -5.66
CA GLU A 90 -7.67 -24.04 -6.64
C GLU A 90 -6.22 -24.43 -6.30
N ASP A 91 -5.43 -23.51 -5.75
CA ASP A 91 -4.03 -23.78 -5.37
C ASP A 91 -3.81 -23.61 -3.85
N PRO A 92 -3.55 -24.70 -3.11
CA PRO A 92 -3.20 -24.63 -1.69
C PRO A 92 -1.99 -23.74 -1.37
N GLY A 93 -1.08 -23.52 -2.32
CA GLY A 93 0.06 -22.61 -2.20
C GLY A 93 -0.33 -21.13 -2.16
N LEU A 94 -1.55 -20.79 -2.57
CA LEU A 94 -2.13 -19.45 -2.55
C LEU A 94 -3.13 -19.26 -1.39
N SER A 95 -3.21 -20.24 -0.48
CA SER A 95 -4.14 -20.19 0.65
C SER A 95 -3.85 -18.97 1.54
N GLY A 96 -4.89 -18.16 1.78
CA GLY A 96 -4.79 -16.95 2.60
C GLY A 96 -4.20 -15.75 1.87
N MET A 97 -4.02 -15.82 0.55
CA MET A 97 -3.66 -14.65 -0.25
C MET A 97 -4.77 -13.60 -0.21
N GLY A 98 -4.37 -12.34 -0.25
CA GLY A 98 -5.29 -11.22 -0.37
C GLY A 98 -4.55 -9.97 -0.79
N THR A 99 -5.29 -8.90 -1.03
CA THR A 99 -4.68 -7.64 -1.45
C THR A 99 -5.59 -6.47 -1.16
N THR A 100 -5.04 -5.26 -1.08
CA THR A 100 -5.83 -4.04 -1.22
C THR A 100 -6.21 -3.83 -2.69
N LEU A 101 -7.17 -2.96 -2.96
CA LEU A 101 -7.45 -2.48 -4.31
C LEU A 101 -8.03 -1.07 -4.25
N THR A 102 -7.26 -0.10 -4.70
CA THR A 102 -7.73 1.28 -4.90
C THR A 102 -7.72 1.58 -6.38
N ALA A 103 -8.89 1.88 -6.95
CA ALA A 103 -9.06 2.13 -8.37
C ALA A 103 -9.77 3.45 -8.64
N VAL A 104 -9.32 4.16 -9.66
CA VAL A 104 -10.00 5.32 -10.21
C VAL A 104 -10.24 5.19 -11.70
N MET A 105 -11.35 5.73 -12.16
CA MET A 105 -11.69 5.81 -13.58
C MET A 105 -12.01 7.26 -13.95
N VAL A 106 -11.43 7.76 -15.04
CA VAL A 106 -11.71 9.10 -15.57
C VAL A 106 -12.63 9.01 -16.77
N ARG A 107 -13.88 9.48 -16.62
CA ARG A 107 -14.89 9.49 -17.68
C ARG A 107 -15.65 10.80 -17.75
N ASN A 108 -15.81 11.33 -18.96
CA ASN A 108 -16.53 12.58 -19.21
C ASN A 108 -16.09 13.75 -18.32
N GLY A 109 -14.79 13.81 -18.00
CA GLY A 109 -14.22 14.84 -17.11
C GLY A 109 -14.43 14.59 -15.62
N ARG A 110 -14.95 13.43 -15.22
CA ARG A 110 -15.19 13.05 -13.83
C ARG A 110 -14.29 11.90 -13.41
N LEU A 111 -13.82 11.99 -12.17
CA LEU A 111 -13.13 10.93 -11.44
C LEU A 111 -14.18 10.08 -10.71
N HIS A 112 -14.18 8.80 -11.02
CA HIS A 112 -14.88 7.74 -10.30
C HIS A 112 -13.85 7.03 -9.43
N LEU A 113 -14.22 6.64 -8.21
CA LEU A 113 -13.32 5.99 -7.27
C LEU A 113 -14.02 4.82 -6.60
N ALA A 114 -13.33 3.69 -6.50
CA ALA A 114 -13.73 2.55 -5.68
C ALA A 114 -12.52 2.00 -4.93
N HIS A 115 -12.71 1.57 -3.69
CA HIS A 115 -11.60 1.32 -2.77
C HIS A 115 -11.91 0.21 -1.76
N VAL A 116 -10.92 -0.65 -1.54
CA VAL A 116 -10.84 -1.63 -0.46
C VAL A 116 -9.41 -1.71 0.06
N GLY A 117 -9.17 -1.45 1.34
CA GLY A 117 -7.88 -1.66 1.99
C GLY A 117 -7.35 -0.37 2.59
N ASP A 118 -6.05 -0.19 2.62
CA ASP A 118 -5.37 0.99 3.19
C ASP A 118 -4.39 1.66 2.22
N SER A 119 -4.27 1.15 1.00
CA SER A 119 -3.77 1.96 -0.12
C SER A 119 -4.65 3.20 -0.32
N ARG A 120 -4.07 4.30 -0.78
CA ARG A 120 -4.75 5.61 -0.76
C ARG A 120 -4.89 6.21 -2.14
N ALA A 121 -5.94 7.01 -2.30
CA ALA A 121 -6.05 7.97 -3.40
C ALA A 121 -6.11 9.39 -2.85
N TYR A 122 -5.42 10.32 -3.52
CA TYR A 122 -5.35 11.73 -3.18
C TYR A 122 -5.72 12.61 -4.37
N LEU A 123 -6.27 13.79 -4.07
CA LEU A 123 -6.44 14.89 -5.03
C LEU A 123 -5.68 16.12 -4.52
N LEU A 124 -4.80 16.64 -5.37
CA LEU A 124 -4.13 17.92 -5.17
C LEU A 124 -4.62 18.90 -6.23
N ARG A 125 -5.29 19.98 -5.80
CA ARG A 125 -5.65 21.11 -6.64
C ARG A 125 -4.62 22.21 -6.46
N SER A 126 -4.34 22.97 -7.53
CA SER A 126 -3.32 24.02 -7.51
C SER A 126 -3.60 25.06 -6.42
N GLY A 127 -2.69 25.21 -5.47
CA GLY A 127 -2.78 26.16 -4.36
C GLY A 127 -3.67 25.71 -3.20
N ASP A 128 -4.19 24.49 -3.22
CA ASP A 128 -4.95 23.88 -2.12
C ASP A 128 -4.10 22.83 -1.37
N VAL A 129 -4.54 22.47 -0.16
CA VAL A 129 -3.98 21.34 0.59
C VAL A 129 -4.37 20.03 -0.10
N ILE A 130 -3.46 19.07 -0.15
CA ILE A 130 -3.76 17.72 -0.65
C ILE A 130 -4.89 17.08 0.15
N SER A 131 -5.87 16.51 -0.53
CA SER A 131 -7.00 15.83 0.09
C SER A 131 -6.90 14.33 -0.15
N GLN A 132 -6.86 13.55 0.93
CA GLN A 132 -7.12 12.11 0.83
C GLN A 132 -8.59 11.89 0.43
N LEU A 133 -8.82 11.05 -0.57
CA LEU A 133 -10.14 10.70 -1.08
C LEU A 133 -10.65 9.37 -0.46
N THR A 134 -9.76 8.45 -0.16
CA THR A 134 -10.10 7.16 0.47
C THR A 134 -10.15 7.28 2.00
N THR A 135 -10.82 6.35 2.67
CA THR A 135 -10.70 6.16 4.12
C THR A 135 -10.09 4.79 4.34
N ASP A 136 -8.97 4.73 5.06
CA ASP A 136 -8.25 3.48 5.26
C ASP A 136 -9.12 2.46 6.01
N HIS A 137 -9.21 1.24 5.49
CA HIS A 137 -9.83 0.11 6.16
C HIS A 137 -8.82 -0.54 7.11
N THR A 138 -8.36 0.21 8.11
CA THR A 138 -7.46 -0.27 9.17
C THR A 138 -8.13 -0.25 10.54
N LEU A 139 -7.62 -1.08 11.45
CA LEU A 139 -8.09 -1.13 12.83
C LEU A 139 -7.95 0.25 13.50
N VAL A 140 -6.87 0.98 13.23
CA VAL A 140 -6.64 2.29 13.83
C VAL A 140 -7.61 3.36 13.32
N GLU A 141 -7.95 3.35 12.03
CA GLU A 141 -8.96 4.28 11.50
C GLU A 141 -10.36 3.95 12.07
N GLN A 142 -10.68 2.66 12.26
CA GLN A 142 -11.88 2.27 12.99
C GLN A 142 -11.88 2.81 14.42
N LEU A 143 -10.77 2.68 15.17
CA LEU A 143 -10.65 3.20 16.53
C LEU A 143 -10.76 4.73 16.60
N ILE A 144 -10.22 5.45 15.60
CA ILE A 144 -10.37 6.91 15.46
C ILE A 144 -11.84 7.26 15.27
N ARG A 145 -12.53 6.59 14.34
CA ARG A 145 -13.95 6.83 14.04
C ARG A 145 -14.85 6.56 15.24
N GLU A 146 -14.51 5.56 16.05
CA GLU A 146 -15.19 5.25 17.32
C GLU A 146 -14.83 6.23 18.46
N GLY A 147 -13.91 7.18 18.24
CA GLY A 147 -13.43 8.13 19.24
C GLY A 147 -12.61 7.49 20.35
N ARG A 148 -12.03 6.31 20.10
CA ARG A 148 -11.26 5.52 21.09
C ARG A 148 -9.79 5.91 21.15
N ILE A 149 -9.23 6.39 20.04
CA ILE A 149 -7.88 6.95 19.95
C ILE A 149 -7.90 8.21 19.09
N SER A 150 -6.92 9.08 19.28
CA SER A 150 -6.64 10.23 18.42
C SER A 150 -5.83 9.84 17.18
N ARG A 151 -5.78 10.72 16.17
CA ARG A 151 -4.93 10.52 14.97
C ARG A 151 -3.44 10.42 15.33
N ASP A 152 -2.99 11.19 16.33
CA ASP A 152 -1.60 11.15 16.81
C ASP A 152 -1.27 9.80 17.47
N GLU A 153 -2.20 9.23 18.23
CA GLU A 153 -2.05 7.90 18.82
C GLU A 153 -2.05 6.79 17.76
N ALA A 154 -2.91 6.92 16.73
CA ALA A 154 -2.98 5.96 15.62
C ALA A 154 -1.64 5.82 14.87
N ALA A 155 -0.94 6.94 14.63
CA ALA A 155 0.33 6.96 13.91
C ALA A 155 1.44 6.10 14.56
N THR A 156 1.38 5.93 15.88
CA THR A 156 2.36 5.13 16.66
C THR A 156 1.79 3.83 17.20
N HIS A 157 0.55 3.49 16.83
CA HIS A 157 -0.14 2.33 17.36
C HIS A 157 0.53 1.03 16.90
N PRO A 158 0.70 0.01 17.79
CA PRO A 158 1.33 -1.26 17.43
C PRO A 158 0.60 -2.01 16.31
N GLN A 159 -0.71 -1.81 16.19
CA GLN A 159 -1.57 -2.46 15.20
C GLN A 159 -2.02 -1.52 14.07
N ARG A 160 -1.22 -0.48 13.75
CA ARG A 160 -1.59 0.50 12.70
C ARG A 160 -1.71 -0.10 11.30
N SER A 161 -0.96 -1.16 11.02
CA SER A 161 -0.97 -1.88 9.73
C SER A 161 -1.97 -3.05 9.70
N VAL A 162 -2.85 -3.19 10.70
CA VAL A 162 -3.86 -4.25 10.68
C VAL A 162 -5.04 -3.79 9.81
N VAL A 163 -5.11 -4.33 8.60
CA VAL A 163 -6.22 -4.12 7.67
C VAL A 163 -7.47 -4.87 8.14
N THR A 164 -8.62 -4.18 8.13
CA THR A 164 -9.94 -4.72 8.50
C THR A 164 -10.76 -5.17 7.31
N ARG A 165 -10.38 -4.77 6.09
CA ARG A 165 -11.07 -5.16 4.85
C ARG A 165 -10.10 -5.27 3.68
N ALA A 166 -10.13 -6.39 2.97
CA ALA A 166 -9.27 -6.66 1.83
C ALA A 166 -9.93 -7.57 0.80
N ILE A 167 -9.39 -7.56 -0.41
CA ILE A 167 -9.77 -8.47 -1.51
C ILE A 167 -9.18 -9.86 -1.24
N GLY A 168 -9.94 -10.91 -1.50
CA GLY A 168 -9.50 -12.30 -1.38
C GLY A 168 -9.74 -12.94 -0.01
N VAL A 169 -10.13 -12.15 1.00
CA VAL A 169 -10.23 -12.61 2.39
C VAL A 169 -11.65 -13.06 2.75
N ASP A 170 -12.63 -12.18 2.59
CA ASP A 170 -14.03 -12.46 2.89
C ASP A 170 -14.81 -12.80 1.62
N ARG A 171 -15.76 -13.75 1.73
CA ARG A 171 -16.59 -14.18 0.58
C ARG A 171 -17.30 -13.02 -0.13
N GLU A 172 -17.75 -12.04 0.66
CA GLU A 172 -18.32 -10.80 0.18
C GLU A 172 -17.50 -9.65 0.72
N VAL A 173 -17.21 -8.66 -0.13
CA VAL A 173 -16.45 -7.47 0.23
C VAL A 173 -17.32 -6.23 0.07
N GLU A 174 -17.32 -5.37 1.09
CA GLU A 174 -17.94 -4.06 1.00
C GLU A 174 -16.99 -3.09 0.31
N VAL A 175 -17.41 -2.54 -0.82
CA VAL A 175 -16.58 -1.64 -1.62
C VAL A 175 -16.97 -0.19 -1.34
N ASP A 176 -16.02 0.60 -0.84
CA ASP A 176 -16.21 2.02 -0.63
C ASP A 176 -16.15 2.74 -1.97
N SER A 177 -17.05 3.72 -2.17
CA SER A 177 -17.07 4.55 -3.36
C SER A 177 -17.45 5.98 -3.04
N LEU A 178 -16.93 6.91 -3.84
CA LEU A 178 -17.27 8.33 -3.75
C LEU A 178 -18.22 8.74 -4.87
N ALA A 179 -19.01 9.78 -4.60
CA ALA A 179 -19.74 10.47 -5.64
C ALA A 179 -18.75 11.00 -6.70
N PRO A 180 -19.06 10.88 -8.01
CA PRO A 180 -18.12 11.27 -9.07
C PRO A 180 -17.69 12.73 -8.93
N LEU A 181 -16.37 12.96 -8.92
CA LEU A 181 -15.76 14.28 -8.73
C LEU A 181 -15.41 14.91 -10.07
N GLU A 182 -15.72 16.19 -10.26
CA GLU A 182 -15.33 16.91 -11.48
C GLU A 182 -13.83 17.28 -11.42
N LEU A 183 -13.09 16.85 -12.44
CA LEU A 183 -11.67 17.16 -12.58
C LEU A 183 -11.48 18.46 -13.37
N GLN A 184 -10.53 19.25 -12.92
CA GLN A 184 -10.15 20.53 -13.51
C GLN A 184 -8.74 20.46 -14.09
N PRO A 185 -8.43 21.25 -15.13
CA PRO A 185 -7.05 21.41 -15.59
C PRO A 185 -6.14 21.86 -14.43
N GLY A 186 -5.02 21.17 -14.25
CA GLY A 186 -4.08 21.37 -13.16
C GLY A 186 -4.26 20.41 -11.98
N ASP A 187 -5.38 19.68 -11.90
CA ASP A 187 -5.58 18.67 -10.85
C ASP A 187 -4.53 17.55 -10.98
N GLN A 188 -3.97 17.14 -9.84
CA GLN A 188 -3.12 15.97 -9.73
C GLN A 188 -3.83 14.91 -8.88
N VAL A 189 -3.98 13.70 -9.42
CA VAL A 189 -4.54 12.55 -8.70
C VAL A 189 -3.43 11.55 -8.46
N VAL A 190 -3.28 11.10 -7.21
CA VAL A 190 -2.26 10.11 -6.82
C VAL A 190 -2.94 8.89 -6.24
N LEU A 191 -2.53 7.70 -6.67
CA LEU A 191 -2.84 6.44 -6.02
C LEU A 191 -1.53 5.88 -5.49
N CYS A 192 -1.51 5.33 -4.28
CA CYS A 192 -0.30 4.75 -3.71
C CYS A 192 -0.57 3.64 -2.68
N SER A 193 0.37 2.72 -2.54
CA SER A 193 0.42 1.75 -1.43
C SER A 193 0.83 2.44 -0.12
N ASP A 194 0.67 1.74 0.99
CA ASP A 194 0.96 2.27 2.32
C ASP A 194 2.48 2.47 2.54
N GLY A 195 3.33 1.79 1.77
CA GLY A 195 4.78 1.96 1.81
C GLY A 195 5.25 3.37 1.43
N LEU A 196 4.41 4.16 0.75
CA LEU A 196 4.65 5.60 0.60
C LEU A 196 4.21 6.37 1.85
N THR A 197 2.96 6.18 2.28
CA THR A 197 2.26 7.08 3.23
C THR A 197 2.59 6.79 4.69
N ASN A 198 3.09 5.60 4.99
CA ASN A 198 3.63 5.25 6.30
C ASN A 198 4.88 6.06 6.64
N PRO A 199 5.91 6.12 5.75
CA PRO A 199 7.10 6.93 6.01
C PRO A 199 6.97 8.40 5.58
N VAL A 200 6.18 8.74 4.55
CA VAL A 200 6.12 10.11 3.97
C VAL A 200 4.77 10.76 4.26
N GLY A 201 4.79 11.94 4.88
CA GLY A 201 3.57 12.66 5.23
C GLY A 201 2.90 13.35 4.04
N ASP A 202 1.59 13.57 4.14
CA ASP A 202 0.77 14.18 3.07
C ASP A 202 1.30 15.54 2.57
N ASP A 203 1.73 16.43 3.47
CA ASP A 203 2.30 17.74 3.10
C ASP A 203 3.59 17.62 2.28
N GLU A 204 4.37 16.57 2.52
CA GLU A 204 5.63 16.30 1.81
C GLU A 204 5.35 15.71 0.43
N ILE A 205 4.35 14.83 0.34
CA ILE A 205 3.82 14.34 -0.94
C ILE A 205 3.37 15.54 -1.78
N ALA A 206 2.54 16.42 -1.22
CA ALA A 206 2.07 17.62 -1.89
C ALA A 206 3.23 18.51 -2.37
N GLY A 207 4.19 18.80 -1.49
CA GLY A 207 5.34 19.64 -1.82
C GLY A 207 6.20 19.08 -2.96
N ILE A 208 6.36 17.75 -3.06
CA ILE A 208 7.07 17.12 -4.19
C ILE A 208 6.26 17.29 -5.48
N LEU A 209 4.95 17.02 -5.44
CA LEU A 209 4.07 17.10 -6.61
C LEU A 209 3.96 18.53 -7.17
N GLU A 210 4.05 19.54 -6.31
CA GLU A 210 4.05 20.95 -6.72
C GLU A 210 5.41 21.39 -7.28
N ALA A 211 6.52 20.93 -6.67
CA ALA A 211 7.87 21.35 -7.06
C ALA A 211 8.35 20.69 -8.37
N GLU A 212 7.95 19.44 -8.64
CA GLU A 212 8.47 18.65 -9.76
C GLU A 212 7.50 18.66 -10.95
N ALA A 213 7.83 19.42 -12.00
CA ALA A 213 7.00 19.52 -13.20
C ALA A 213 7.02 18.25 -14.08
N ASP A 214 8.07 17.45 -13.98
CA ASP A 214 8.16 16.13 -14.62
C ASP A 214 7.53 15.07 -13.70
N GLY A 215 6.53 14.36 -14.21
CA GLY A 215 5.80 13.37 -13.43
C GLY A 215 6.62 12.11 -13.12
N ASP A 216 7.53 11.71 -14.00
CA ASP A 216 8.42 10.56 -13.75
C ASP A 216 9.45 10.90 -12.68
N ALA A 217 9.95 12.14 -12.69
CA ALA A 217 10.81 12.65 -11.64
C ALA A 217 10.06 12.75 -10.30
N ALA A 218 8.80 13.20 -10.32
CA ALA A 218 7.97 13.30 -9.11
C ALA A 218 7.73 11.93 -8.47
N THR A 219 7.30 10.92 -9.23
CA THR A 219 7.08 9.55 -8.70
C THR A 219 8.38 8.92 -8.21
N SER A 220 9.48 9.10 -8.95
CA SER A 220 10.80 8.62 -8.53
C SER A 220 11.27 9.26 -7.21
N LYS A 221 11.00 10.56 -7.03
CA LYS A 221 11.39 11.30 -5.81
C LYS A 221 10.54 10.90 -4.60
N LEU A 222 9.25 10.62 -4.80
CA LEU A 222 8.38 10.06 -3.76
C LEU A 222 8.90 8.70 -3.26
N ILE A 223 9.23 7.79 -4.19
CA ILE A 223 9.83 6.49 -3.86
C ILE A 223 11.18 6.66 -3.17
N ALA A 224 12.05 7.54 -3.69
CA ALA A 224 13.35 7.79 -3.08
C ALA A 224 13.21 8.28 -1.64
N MET A 225 12.29 9.20 -1.36
CA MET A 225 12.05 9.72 -0.02
C MET A 225 11.55 8.64 0.95
N ALA A 226 10.61 7.79 0.53
CA ALA A 226 10.16 6.65 1.34
C ALA A 226 11.32 5.67 1.64
N ASN A 227 12.16 5.40 0.64
CA ASN A 227 13.35 4.57 0.78
C ASN A 227 14.44 5.19 1.68
N GLU A 228 14.64 6.51 1.64
CA GLU A 228 15.55 7.24 2.52
C GLU A 228 15.11 7.16 3.99
N ARG A 229 13.82 6.98 4.24
CA ARG A 229 13.23 6.74 5.58
C ARG A 229 13.22 5.27 5.99
N GLY A 230 14.04 4.46 5.33
CA GLY A 230 14.25 3.07 5.64
C GLY A 230 13.48 2.09 4.76
N GLY A 231 12.55 2.56 3.90
CA GLY A 231 11.81 1.72 2.96
C GLY A 231 11.26 0.44 3.58
N PRO A 232 10.39 0.54 4.61
CA PRO A 232 9.96 -0.62 5.38
C PRO A 232 9.08 -1.59 4.59
N ASP A 233 8.49 -1.13 3.49
CA ASP A 233 7.56 -1.88 2.66
C ASP A 233 7.81 -1.69 1.15
N ASN A 234 7.04 -2.42 0.34
CA ASN A 234 6.86 -2.16 -1.08
C ASN A 234 6.20 -0.78 -1.28
N ILE A 235 6.65 -0.05 -2.30
CA ILE A 235 6.25 1.35 -2.53
C ILE A 235 5.79 1.48 -3.96
N THR A 236 4.51 1.77 -4.16
CA THR A 236 3.92 1.94 -5.49
C THR A 236 3.16 3.24 -5.56
N VAL A 237 3.34 3.97 -6.66
CA VAL A 237 2.73 5.28 -6.92
C VAL A 237 2.25 5.35 -8.35
N VAL A 238 1.00 5.77 -8.55
CA VAL A 238 0.43 6.15 -9.85
C VAL A 238 -0.04 7.59 -9.77
N LEU A 239 0.49 8.45 -10.63
CA LEU A 239 0.23 9.88 -10.71
C LEU A 239 -0.45 10.23 -12.03
N LEU A 240 -1.61 10.87 -11.96
CA LEU A 240 -2.31 11.48 -13.08
C LEU A 240 -2.20 12.99 -12.97
N ARG A 241 -1.82 13.67 -14.06
CA ARG A 241 -1.84 15.14 -14.15
C ARG A 241 -2.80 15.61 -15.22
N VAL A 242 -3.85 16.30 -14.82
CA VAL A 242 -4.88 16.80 -15.74
C VAL A 242 -4.35 18.04 -16.48
N LEU A 243 -4.16 17.94 -17.79
CA LEU A 243 -3.61 19.02 -18.61
C LEU A 243 -4.67 19.99 -19.14
N GLY A 244 -5.89 19.50 -19.37
CA GLY A 244 -6.97 20.27 -19.99
C GLY A 244 -7.89 19.43 -20.87
N PRO A 245 -8.82 20.06 -21.62
CA PRO A 245 -9.67 19.36 -22.58
C PRO A 245 -8.82 18.70 -23.68
N ARG A 246 -9.21 17.51 -24.12
CA ARG A 246 -8.74 16.92 -25.38
C ARG A 246 -9.20 17.83 -26.51
N GLU A 247 -8.26 18.35 -27.29
CA GLU A 247 -8.59 18.98 -28.56
C GLU A 247 -9.32 17.94 -29.42
N HIS A 248 -10.44 18.33 -30.03
CA HIS A 248 -11.06 17.52 -31.06
C HIS A 248 -10.01 17.36 -32.17
N ASP A 249 -9.64 16.12 -32.52
CA ASP A 249 -9.17 15.83 -33.87
C ASP A 249 -10.36 16.03 -34.82
N GLY A 250 -10.67 17.30 -35.04
CA GLY A 250 -11.58 17.79 -36.05
C GLY A 250 -10.82 17.88 -37.36
N SER A 251 -10.21 16.77 -37.80
CA SER A 251 -9.93 16.56 -39.23
C SER A 251 -11.27 16.57 -39.98
N ARG A 252 -11.82 17.78 -40.14
CA ARG A 252 -12.43 18.18 -41.39
C ARG A 252 -11.27 18.14 -42.36
N VAL A 253 -11.08 16.98 -42.98
CA VAL A 253 -10.52 16.93 -44.33
C VAL A 253 -11.23 18.07 -45.08
N PRO A 254 -10.51 19.08 -45.60
CA PRO A 254 -11.15 20.09 -46.42
C PRO A 254 -11.86 19.32 -47.53
N ALA A 255 -13.18 19.45 -47.59
CA ALA A 255 -13.94 18.91 -48.71
C ALA A 255 -13.35 19.57 -49.97
N VAL A 256 -12.54 18.81 -50.71
CA VAL A 256 -12.13 19.17 -52.05
C VAL A 256 -13.44 19.32 -52.85
N PRO A 257 -13.70 20.47 -53.48
CA PRO A 257 -14.90 20.60 -54.31
C PRO A 257 -14.81 19.57 -55.44
N ALA A 258 -15.84 18.74 -55.57
CA ALA A 258 -16.00 17.89 -56.72
C ALA A 258 -16.25 18.77 -57.95
N THR A 259 -15.23 18.96 -58.76
CA THR A 259 -15.37 19.35 -60.16
C THR A 259 -14.80 18.24 -61.02
N ALA A 260 -15.71 17.48 -61.65
CA ALA A 260 -15.42 16.79 -62.88
C ALA A 260 -15.02 17.83 -63.95
N ASP A 261 -13.90 17.64 -64.65
CA ASP A 261 -13.91 17.18 -66.04
C ASP A 261 -12.49 17.20 -66.65
N ALA A 262 -12.25 16.20 -67.50
CA ALA A 262 -11.40 16.19 -68.69
C ALA A 262 -9.85 16.34 -68.63
N THR A 263 -9.22 15.25 -69.12
CA THR A 263 -8.05 15.17 -70.04
C THR A 263 -6.61 15.22 -69.50
N GLN A 264 -5.89 14.11 -69.73
CA GLN A 264 -4.43 14.02 -69.81
C GLN A 264 -3.87 14.74 -71.09
N PRO A 265 -2.56 14.70 -71.50
CA PRO A 265 -1.39 13.95 -70.99
C PRO A 265 0.02 14.63 -71.08
N VAL A 266 1.06 13.83 -70.71
CA VAL A 266 2.47 13.79 -71.20
C VAL A 266 3.57 14.60 -70.48
N GLY A 267 4.69 13.90 -70.18
CA GLY A 267 6.07 14.42 -70.11
C GLY A 267 6.81 14.00 -68.84
N ASP A 268 7.49 12.85 -68.77
CA ASP A 268 8.80 12.48 -69.34
C ASP A 268 10.02 12.97 -68.52
N THR A 269 10.97 12.04 -68.31
CA THR A 269 12.34 12.15 -67.78
C THR A 269 12.51 12.63 -66.32
N GLY A 270 13.37 12.07 -65.47
CA GLY A 270 14.42 11.07 -65.66
C GLY A 270 15.49 11.27 -64.57
N GLY A 271 16.02 10.17 -64.04
CA GLY A 271 17.43 10.02 -63.69
C GLY A 271 17.98 10.66 -62.41
N GLY A 272 18.56 9.79 -61.57
CA GLY A 272 19.99 9.93 -61.28
C GLY A 272 20.36 10.02 -59.80
N GLY A 273 20.91 8.93 -59.27
CA GLY A 273 21.49 8.88 -57.93
C GLY A 273 22.75 9.73 -57.74
N GLY A 274 23.28 9.68 -56.52
CA GLY A 274 24.55 10.31 -56.17
C GLY A 274 24.76 10.34 -54.67
N GLU A 275 25.24 9.23 -54.12
CA GLU A 275 25.95 9.17 -52.85
C GLU A 275 27.20 10.07 -52.91
N ASP A 276 27.58 10.72 -51.80
CA ASP A 276 28.98 10.65 -51.39
C ASP A 276 29.17 10.95 -49.89
N GLN A 277 30.00 10.13 -49.28
CA GLN A 277 30.54 10.29 -47.93
C GLN A 277 31.98 10.82 -48.03
N THR A 278 32.50 11.27 -46.89
CA THR A 278 33.91 11.27 -46.47
C THR A 278 34.72 12.58 -46.48
N THR A 279 35.06 12.97 -45.24
CA THR A 279 36.40 13.35 -44.73
C THR A 279 37.01 14.72 -45.07
N GLY A 280 37.55 15.39 -44.04
CA GLY A 280 38.55 16.44 -44.23
C GLY A 280 38.68 17.47 -43.12
N ARG A 281 39.52 17.15 -42.13
CA ARG A 281 40.02 17.99 -41.02
C ARG A 281 40.95 19.12 -41.53
N LEU A 282 40.92 20.30 -40.89
CA LEU A 282 42.06 21.03 -40.26
C LEU A 282 41.85 22.56 -40.08
N ASP A 283 42.17 23.01 -38.87
CA ASP A 283 42.91 24.22 -38.44
C ASP A 283 42.29 25.62 -38.19
N GLY A 284 42.57 26.09 -36.96
CA GLY A 284 42.85 27.48 -36.54
C GLY A 284 41.69 28.21 -35.83
N SER A 285 41.83 28.93 -34.72
CA SER A 285 42.93 29.30 -33.80
C SER A 285 42.26 30.11 -32.65
N GLY A 286 42.75 29.99 -31.40
CA GLY A 286 42.30 30.79 -30.24
C GLY A 286 42.79 32.25 -30.30
N PRO A 287 42.58 33.10 -29.25
CA PRO A 287 43.13 32.80 -27.91
C PRO A 287 42.35 33.31 -26.66
N ARG A 288 42.60 32.64 -25.52
CA ARG A 288 42.62 33.13 -24.11
C ARG A 288 44.11 33.31 -23.71
N PRO A 289 44.57 33.72 -22.49
CA PRO A 289 43.98 34.30 -21.26
C PRO A 289 44.80 35.58 -20.79
N PRO A 290 44.99 35.95 -19.49
CA PRO A 290 45.82 35.19 -18.53
C PRO A 290 45.38 35.16 -17.04
N VAL A 291 45.95 34.19 -16.33
CA VAL A 291 46.03 34.00 -14.88
C VAL A 291 47.22 34.76 -14.29
N ARG A 292 47.20 35.13 -13.00
CA ARG A 292 48.40 35.39 -12.19
C ARG A 292 48.33 34.66 -10.84
N THR A 293 49.48 34.13 -10.44
CA THR A 293 49.84 33.41 -9.21
C THR A 293 50.82 34.25 -8.35
N SER A 294 50.87 33.97 -7.03
CA SER A 294 52.04 33.96 -6.10
C SER A 294 51.52 34.09 -4.65
N GLU A 295 51.53 33.05 -3.81
CA GLU A 295 52.62 32.58 -2.90
C GLU A 295 53.01 33.54 -1.75
N GLY A 296 52.97 33.05 -0.48
CA GLY A 296 53.91 33.47 0.59
C GLY A 296 53.41 33.75 2.03
N ALA A 297 53.40 32.72 2.89
CA ALA A 297 53.94 32.66 4.28
C ALA A 297 53.33 33.40 5.51
N THR A 298 52.61 32.63 6.36
CA THR A 298 52.76 32.30 7.84
C THR A 298 53.01 33.37 8.94
N PRO A 299 52.86 33.06 10.26
CA PRO A 299 51.72 32.49 11.04
C PRO A 299 51.50 33.24 12.41
N ILE A 300 50.54 32.83 13.27
CA ILE A 300 50.66 32.80 14.76
C ILE A 300 49.45 32.06 15.42
N ARG A 301 49.81 30.92 16.06
CA ARG A 301 49.33 30.28 17.32
C ARG A 301 47.84 30.35 17.73
N THR A 302 47.10 29.22 17.67
CA THR A 302 46.97 28.09 18.64
C THR A 302 46.29 28.41 19.97
N ARG A 303 45.12 27.80 20.21
CA ARG A 303 44.87 27.01 21.43
C ARG A 303 43.84 25.92 21.16
N GLN A 304 44.18 24.71 21.59
CA GLN A 304 43.51 23.42 21.43
C GLN A 304 42.90 22.99 22.77
N GLU A 305 41.91 22.07 22.67
CA GLU A 305 41.38 21.15 23.71
C GLU A 305 40.43 21.79 24.73
N SER A 306 39.34 21.18 25.21
CA SER A 306 38.85 19.78 25.32
C SER A 306 37.31 19.88 25.58
N GLY A 307 36.45 18.93 25.19
CA GLY A 307 36.22 17.68 25.91
C GLY A 307 35.30 17.87 27.14
N ASP A 308 34.12 17.28 27.06
CA ASP A 308 33.24 16.77 28.14
C ASP A 308 32.19 17.68 28.82
N ASP A 309 30.94 17.28 28.59
CA ASP A 309 29.85 16.97 29.51
C ASP A 309 29.36 17.95 30.60
N ALA A 310 28.02 17.99 30.64
CA ALA A 310 27.14 18.28 31.79
C ALA A 310 27.05 19.74 32.27
N ASP A 311 25.84 20.29 32.16
CA ASP A 311 24.99 20.63 33.32
C ASP A 311 24.02 21.77 32.96
N TRP A 312 22.83 21.38 32.48
CA TRP A 312 21.73 22.28 32.16
C TRP A 312 20.90 22.68 33.40
N ALA A 313 21.31 22.31 34.62
CA ALA A 313 20.56 22.57 35.85
C ALA A 313 20.91 23.90 36.57
N THR A 314 21.75 24.76 35.97
CA THR A 314 22.19 26.04 36.60
C THR A 314 21.38 27.27 36.17
N LYS A 315 20.24 27.12 35.46
CA LYS A 315 19.49 28.27 34.89
C LYS A 315 18.08 28.53 35.44
N MET A 316 17.84 28.28 36.73
CA MET A 316 16.65 28.81 37.42
C MET A 316 16.97 29.13 38.88
N GLY A 317 17.08 30.42 39.21
CA GLY A 317 17.23 30.85 40.60
C GLY A 317 17.78 32.26 40.78
N ARG A 318 17.10 33.27 40.22
CA ARG A 318 17.36 34.68 40.57
C ARG A 318 16.03 35.37 40.85
N TYR A 319 15.65 35.45 42.12
CA TYR A 319 14.81 36.51 42.71
C TYR A 319 14.97 36.45 44.25
N GLY A 320 15.39 37.56 44.87
CA GLY A 320 15.32 37.78 46.32
C GLY A 320 16.58 38.30 47.02
N GLU A 321 16.95 39.56 46.79
CA GLU A 321 17.53 40.49 47.78
C GLU A 321 16.63 40.53 49.05
N GLU A 322 17.00 40.87 50.29
CA GLU A 322 18.16 41.51 50.92
C GLU A 322 17.95 41.45 52.46
N GLN A 323 19.00 41.81 53.23
CA GLN A 323 19.03 42.20 54.67
C GLN A 323 19.23 41.12 55.76
N GLY A 324 20.34 41.27 56.50
CA GLY A 324 20.23 41.45 57.96
C GLY A 324 21.04 40.52 58.88
N SER A 325 22.29 40.91 59.13
CA SER A 325 23.05 40.82 60.40
C SER A 325 23.47 39.46 61.02
N ASP A 326 24.76 39.46 61.37
CA ASP A 326 25.61 38.49 62.05
C ASP A 326 25.25 38.22 63.52
N VAL A 327 25.79 37.10 64.04
CA VAL A 327 26.09 36.70 65.44
C VAL A 327 25.44 35.36 65.89
N GLY A 328 26.30 34.37 66.19
CA GLY A 328 26.07 33.41 67.28
C GLY A 328 26.07 31.92 66.93
N HIS A 329 27.10 31.21 67.40
CA HIS A 329 27.44 29.80 67.16
C HIS A 329 26.70 28.80 68.09
N THR A 330 26.33 27.60 67.57
CA THR A 330 26.28 26.22 68.17
C THR A 330 25.00 25.37 67.87
N PRO A 331 25.08 24.01 67.83
CA PRO A 331 24.50 23.17 66.77
C PRO A 331 23.12 22.52 67.06
N ALA A 332 22.52 22.02 65.98
CA ALA A 332 21.19 21.39 65.85
C ALA A 332 21.00 20.03 66.57
N PRO A 333 19.73 19.60 66.75
CA PRO A 333 19.37 18.19 66.63
C PRO A 333 18.62 17.95 65.29
N ARG A 334 19.23 17.13 64.42
CA ARG A 334 18.64 16.62 63.19
C ARG A 334 17.63 15.51 63.52
N ALA A 335 16.33 15.82 63.52
CA ALA A 335 15.31 14.78 63.65
C ALA A 335 14.01 15.15 62.89
N ARG A 336 14.02 15.16 61.54
CA ARG A 336 12.76 15.11 60.76
C ARG A 336 12.87 14.74 59.27
N ARG A 337 13.98 14.16 58.80
CA ARG A 337 14.11 13.75 57.38
C ARG A 337 13.82 12.27 57.08
N ARG A 338 13.80 11.37 58.08
CA ARG A 338 13.57 9.93 57.85
C ARG A 338 12.12 9.56 57.54
N GLY A 339 11.13 10.27 58.10
CA GLY A 339 9.70 9.99 57.84
C GLY A 339 9.23 10.35 56.43
N ARG A 340 9.81 11.39 55.83
CA ARG A 340 9.44 11.81 54.46
C ARG A 340 10.00 10.87 53.39
N ALA A 341 11.23 10.38 53.56
CA ALA A 341 11.82 9.41 52.64
C ALA A 341 11.06 8.06 52.66
N LEU A 342 10.68 7.58 53.85
CA LEU A 342 9.88 6.36 53.98
C LEU A 342 8.48 6.54 53.36
N GLY A 343 7.84 7.70 53.55
CA GLY A 343 6.56 8.01 52.93
C GLY A 343 6.59 8.04 51.40
N VAL A 344 7.69 8.53 50.79
CA VAL A 344 7.88 8.51 49.34
C VAL A 344 8.05 7.08 48.83
N VAL A 345 8.86 6.26 49.48
CA VAL A 345 9.07 4.85 49.08
C VAL A 345 7.76 4.05 49.19
N VAL A 346 7.01 4.21 50.28
CA VAL A 346 5.71 3.56 50.44
C VAL A 346 4.72 4.07 49.39
N GLY A 347 4.71 5.38 49.10
CA GLY A 347 3.88 5.96 48.05
C GLY A 347 4.18 5.39 46.66
N VAL A 348 5.46 5.22 46.31
CA VAL A 348 5.87 4.60 45.04
C VAL A 348 5.48 3.13 44.97
N LEU A 349 5.65 2.36 46.06
CA LEU A 349 5.25 0.95 46.10
C LEU A 349 3.73 0.77 45.99
N VAL A 350 2.95 1.64 46.64
CA VAL A 350 1.48 1.65 46.50
C VAL A 350 1.08 2.03 45.07
N LEU A 351 1.73 3.04 44.47
CA LEU A 351 1.47 3.43 43.08
C LEU A 351 1.80 2.29 42.10
N LEU A 352 2.94 1.61 42.26
CA LEU A 352 3.31 0.44 41.47
C LEU A 352 2.34 -0.72 41.69
N GLY A 353 1.87 -0.93 42.91
CA GLY A 353 0.83 -1.92 43.22
C GLY A 353 -0.50 -1.61 42.54
N VAL A 354 -0.92 -0.34 42.54
CA VAL A 354 -2.15 0.12 41.87
C VAL A 354 -2.01 0.04 40.34
N LEU A 355 -0.88 0.46 39.78
CA LEU A 355 -0.60 0.35 38.34
C LEU A 355 -0.51 -1.12 37.92
N GLY A 356 0.14 -1.98 38.72
CA GLY A 356 0.21 -3.42 38.49
C GLY A 356 -1.16 -4.09 38.58
N ALA A 357 -1.98 -3.74 39.57
CA ALA A 357 -3.35 -4.26 39.71
C ALA A 357 -4.27 -3.75 38.59
N GLY A 358 -4.12 -2.50 38.16
CA GLY A 358 -4.85 -1.93 37.02
C GLY A 358 -4.47 -2.59 35.70
N GLY A 359 -3.16 -2.76 35.45
CA GLY A 359 -2.65 -3.52 34.30
C GLY A 359 -3.12 -4.96 34.32
N TYR A 360 -3.06 -5.64 35.46
CA TYR A 360 -3.57 -7.00 35.62
C TYR A 360 -5.08 -7.09 35.36
N ALA A 361 -5.88 -6.15 35.85
CA ALA A 361 -7.33 -6.12 35.63
C ALA A 361 -7.70 -5.86 34.16
N LEU A 362 -6.87 -5.12 33.42
CA LEU A 362 -7.04 -4.91 31.98
C LEU A 362 -6.61 -6.14 31.17
N LEU A 363 -5.48 -6.76 31.52
CA LEU A 363 -5.00 -7.99 30.89
C LEU A 363 -5.93 -9.17 31.14
N ALA A 364 -6.54 -9.25 32.33
CA ALA A 364 -7.56 -10.25 32.67
C ALA A 364 -8.90 -10.03 31.94
N ARG A 365 -9.04 -8.99 31.11
CA ARG A 365 -10.22 -8.78 30.24
C ARG A 365 -9.97 -9.17 28.79
N ALA A 366 -8.72 -9.41 28.40
CA ALA A 366 -8.39 -9.89 27.06
C ALA A 366 -8.69 -11.39 26.96
N TYR A 367 -9.37 -11.80 25.89
CA TYR A 367 -9.59 -13.20 25.54
C TYR A 367 -8.83 -13.52 24.26
N PHE A 368 -8.47 -14.78 24.08
CA PHE A 368 -7.97 -15.25 22.79
C PHE A 368 -8.27 -16.74 22.62
N VAL A 369 -8.34 -17.19 21.37
CA VAL A 369 -8.43 -18.60 20.99
C VAL A 369 -7.03 -19.09 20.63
N GLY A 370 -6.58 -20.15 21.28
CA GLY A 370 -5.19 -20.62 21.20
C GLY A 370 -5.07 -22.14 21.11
N ASP A 371 -3.91 -22.64 20.68
CA ASP A 371 -3.55 -24.05 20.79
C ASP A 371 -2.88 -24.35 22.13
N SER A 372 -3.27 -25.45 22.78
CA SER A 372 -2.45 -26.07 23.82
C SER A 372 -2.40 -27.57 23.66
N GLY A 373 -1.34 -28.07 23.03
CA GLY A 373 -1.08 -29.50 22.92
C GLY A 373 -1.95 -30.17 21.87
N GLY A 374 -2.24 -29.46 20.76
CA GLY A 374 -3.03 -29.97 19.64
C GLY A 374 -4.54 -29.82 19.81
N GLN A 375 -4.99 -29.00 20.77
CA GLN A 375 -6.40 -28.75 21.05
C GLN A 375 -6.67 -27.25 21.11
N ILE A 376 -7.77 -26.84 20.49
CA ILE A 376 -8.23 -25.45 20.48
C ILE A 376 -8.84 -25.14 21.85
N GLY A 377 -8.47 -24.00 22.44
CA GLY A 377 -9.01 -23.55 23.72
C GLY A 377 -9.23 -22.05 23.74
N ILE A 378 -10.11 -21.60 24.64
CA ILE A 378 -10.29 -20.18 24.94
C ILE A 378 -9.49 -19.83 26.18
N TYR A 379 -8.66 -18.81 26.06
CA TYR A 379 -7.77 -18.32 27.10
C TYR A 379 -8.12 -16.90 27.48
N ASN A 380 -7.71 -16.52 28.67
CA ASN A 380 -7.77 -15.17 29.18
C ASN A 380 -6.35 -14.70 29.49
N GLY A 381 -5.98 -13.51 29.02
CA GLY A 381 -4.61 -12.98 29.10
C GLY A 381 -3.98 -12.75 27.73
N LEU A 382 -2.65 -12.79 27.66
CA LEU A 382 -1.89 -12.54 26.42
C LEU A 382 -1.52 -13.84 25.69
N PRO A 383 -1.47 -13.83 24.35
CA PRO A 383 -0.94 -14.94 23.58
C PRO A 383 0.50 -15.32 23.98
N PRO A 384 0.92 -16.56 23.70
CA PRO A 384 2.33 -16.95 23.81
C PRO A 384 3.24 -15.93 23.12
N ASP A 385 4.45 -15.74 23.65
CA ASP A 385 5.50 -14.85 23.11
C ASP A 385 5.26 -13.33 23.17
N SER A 386 4.11 -12.87 23.66
CA SER A 386 3.83 -11.42 23.81
C SER A 386 4.69 -10.72 24.88
N VAL A 387 5.22 -11.46 25.87
CA VAL A 387 6.01 -10.89 26.99
C VAL A 387 7.18 -11.79 27.36
N GLY A 388 8.27 -11.75 26.60
CA GLY A 388 9.60 -12.21 27.02
C GLY A 388 9.66 -13.60 27.69
N GLY A 389 8.88 -14.58 27.20
CA GLY A 389 8.86 -15.96 27.71
C GLY A 389 7.99 -16.21 28.95
N LEU A 390 7.29 -15.20 29.49
CA LEU A 390 6.33 -15.37 30.58
C LEU A 390 4.96 -15.77 30.03
N ARG A 391 4.46 -16.95 30.42
CA ARG A 391 3.07 -17.35 30.14
C ARG A 391 2.11 -16.62 31.08
N LEU A 392 1.51 -15.56 30.58
CA LEU A 392 0.50 -14.75 31.28
C LEU A 392 -0.91 -15.02 30.74
N SER A 393 -1.20 -16.30 30.48
CA SER A 393 -2.50 -16.77 30.02
C SER A 393 -3.02 -17.88 30.91
N TRP A 394 -4.35 -17.90 31.09
CA TRP A 394 -5.04 -18.96 31.81
C TRP A 394 -6.15 -19.50 30.93
N GLN A 395 -6.16 -20.81 30.75
CA GLN A 395 -7.23 -21.48 30.01
C GLN A 395 -8.55 -21.28 30.75
N ARG A 396 -9.55 -20.77 30.04
CA ARG A 396 -10.90 -20.57 30.54
C ARG A 396 -11.83 -21.68 30.11
N GLU A 397 -11.78 -22.05 28.85
CA GLU A 397 -12.62 -23.12 28.28
C GLU A 397 -11.75 -24.03 27.41
N ALA A 398 -11.94 -25.34 27.60
CA ALA A 398 -11.40 -26.36 26.72
C ALA A 398 -12.46 -26.72 25.68
N THR A 399 -12.05 -26.89 24.43
CA THR A 399 -12.92 -27.39 23.37
C THR A 399 -12.52 -28.81 23.00
N ASP A 400 -13.37 -29.50 22.27
CA ASP A 400 -13.15 -30.83 21.70
C ASP A 400 -12.55 -30.78 20.29
N LEU A 401 -12.25 -29.60 19.78
CA LEU A 401 -11.69 -29.39 18.44
C LEU A 401 -10.18 -29.61 18.44
N SER A 402 -9.71 -30.46 17.53
CA SER A 402 -8.29 -30.63 17.27
C SER A 402 -7.77 -29.50 16.38
N THR A 403 -6.62 -28.96 16.74
CA THR A 403 -5.92 -27.98 15.89
C THR A 403 -5.41 -28.62 14.60
N ASP A 404 -5.20 -29.94 14.60
CA ASP A 404 -4.73 -30.68 13.43
C ASP A 404 -5.83 -30.96 12.41
N ASP A 405 -7.11 -30.82 12.81
CA ASP A 405 -8.26 -30.94 11.91
C ASP A 405 -8.53 -29.63 11.15
N LEU A 406 -7.84 -28.55 11.54
CA LEU A 406 -7.92 -27.27 10.85
C LEU A 406 -7.03 -27.23 9.60
N PRO A 407 -7.45 -26.49 8.56
CA PRO A 407 -6.55 -26.06 7.49
C PRO A 407 -5.27 -25.44 8.07
N ALA A 408 -4.11 -25.70 7.45
CA ALA A 408 -2.78 -25.35 7.97
C ALA A 408 -2.64 -23.87 8.37
N PHE A 409 -3.25 -22.95 7.61
CA PHE A 409 -3.29 -21.52 7.93
C PHE A 409 -4.06 -21.24 9.23
N LEU A 410 -5.24 -21.84 9.41
CA LEU A 410 -6.03 -21.65 10.63
C LEU A 410 -5.34 -22.29 11.82
N ALA A 411 -4.72 -23.47 11.64
CA ALA A 411 -3.88 -24.09 12.65
C ALA A 411 -2.72 -23.16 13.07
N SER A 412 -2.08 -22.46 12.11
CA SER A 412 -1.06 -21.45 12.43
C SER A 412 -1.64 -20.28 13.22
N ARG A 413 -2.76 -19.70 12.76
CA ARG A 413 -3.41 -18.58 13.48
C ARG A 413 -3.82 -18.95 14.90
N VAL A 414 -4.35 -20.16 15.11
CA VAL A 414 -4.69 -20.65 16.45
C VAL A 414 -3.43 -20.86 17.29
N ARG A 415 -2.31 -21.32 16.71
CA ARG A 415 -1.02 -21.42 17.43
C ARG A 415 -0.46 -20.05 17.82
N ASP A 416 -0.62 -19.05 16.96
CA ASP A 416 -0.17 -17.67 17.20
C ASP A 416 -1.08 -16.92 18.18
N GLY A 417 -2.31 -17.40 18.38
CA GLY A 417 -3.30 -16.85 19.29
C GLY A 417 -4.20 -15.81 18.61
N VAL A 418 -5.47 -16.15 18.45
CA VAL A 418 -6.48 -15.29 17.83
C VAL A 418 -7.18 -14.47 18.91
N SER A 419 -6.88 -13.17 18.96
CA SER A 419 -7.46 -12.25 19.94
C SER A 419 -8.98 -12.14 19.80
N ALA A 420 -9.66 -12.02 20.94
CA ALA A 420 -11.09 -11.79 21.06
C ALA A 420 -11.36 -10.73 22.13
N SER A 421 -12.24 -9.78 21.82
CA SER A 421 -12.64 -8.69 22.71
C SER A 421 -13.56 -9.14 23.85
N SER A 422 -14.18 -10.32 23.72
CA SER A 422 -15.06 -10.90 24.72
C SER A 422 -15.04 -12.43 24.69
N LEU A 423 -15.53 -13.05 25.78
CA LEU A 423 -15.76 -14.50 25.82
C LEU A 423 -16.79 -14.95 24.77
N THR A 424 -17.77 -14.11 24.45
CA THR A 424 -18.79 -14.42 23.43
C THR A 424 -18.14 -14.51 22.04
N GLU A 425 -17.35 -13.51 21.67
CA GLU A 425 -16.61 -13.50 20.41
C GLU A 425 -15.61 -14.66 20.32
N ALA A 426 -14.92 -14.98 21.41
CA ALA A 426 -14.03 -16.15 21.45
C ALA A 426 -14.77 -17.47 21.16
N ARG A 427 -16.02 -17.60 21.62
CA ARG A 427 -16.86 -18.76 21.30
C ARG A 427 -17.36 -18.74 19.86
N GLU A 428 -17.71 -17.58 19.31
CA GLU A 428 -18.09 -17.45 17.90
C GLU A 428 -16.93 -17.84 16.97
N ILE A 429 -15.70 -17.44 17.32
CA ILE A 429 -14.49 -17.86 16.60
C ILE A 429 -14.33 -19.38 16.64
N VAL A 430 -14.46 -20.01 17.83
CA VAL A 430 -14.43 -21.47 17.97
C VAL A 430 -15.53 -22.15 17.15
N GLU A 431 -16.75 -21.59 17.13
CA GLU A 431 -17.85 -22.14 16.33
C GLU A 431 -17.59 -22.04 14.83
N SER A 432 -16.98 -20.93 14.38
CA SER A 432 -16.56 -20.77 12.99
C SER A 432 -15.54 -21.83 12.57
N TYR A 433 -14.68 -22.27 13.50
CA TYR A 433 -13.73 -23.34 13.27
C TYR A 433 -14.41 -24.71 13.22
N ARG A 434 -15.42 -24.97 14.07
CA ARG A 434 -16.21 -26.21 14.00
C ARG A 434 -16.89 -26.36 12.64
N VAL A 435 -17.58 -25.32 12.17
CA VAL A 435 -18.26 -25.34 10.86
C VAL A 435 -17.27 -25.66 9.74
N ARG A 436 -16.07 -25.07 9.77
CA ARG A 436 -15.03 -25.32 8.75
C ARG A 436 -14.45 -26.72 8.80
N ILE A 437 -14.30 -27.31 9.98
CA ILE A 437 -13.89 -28.71 10.14
C ILE A 437 -14.97 -29.64 9.56
N GLU A 438 -16.25 -29.33 9.80
CA GLU A 438 -17.38 -30.09 9.24
C GLU A 438 -17.46 -29.96 7.71
N GLU A 439 -17.28 -28.76 7.16
CA GLU A 439 -17.23 -28.52 5.70
C GLU A 439 -16.06 -29.26 5.05
N ALA A 440 -14.88 -29.24 5.67
CA ALA A 440 -13.71 -29.98 5.18
C ALA A 440 -13.87 -31.51 5.29
N SER A 441 -14.76 -31.98 6.17
CA SER A 441 -15.05 -33.40 6.36
C SER A 441 -16.22 -33.91 5.51
N ALA A 442 -16.92 -33.03 4.79
CA ALA A 442 -18.06 -33.41 3.95
C ALA A 442 -17.58 -34.11 2.66
N PRO A 443 -18.21 -35.24 2.25
CA PRO A 443 -17.83 -35.94 1.04
C PRO A 443 -18.17 -35.11 -0.21
N GLU A 444 -17.20 -35.03 -1.12
CA GLU A 444 -17.29 -34.34 -2.40
C GLU A 444 -18.42 -34.93 -3.28
N PRO A 445 -19.27 -34.12 -3.93
CA PRO A 445 -20.29 -34.65 -4.84
C PRO A 445 -19.63 -35.28 -6.08
N GLU A 446 -20.04 -36.51 -6.43
CA GLU A 446 -19.50 -37.24 -7.59
C GLU A 446 -19.66 -36.44 -8.89
N PRO A 447 -18.61 -36.38 -9.75
CA PRO A 447 -18.69 -35.64 -11.01
C PRO A 447 -19.64 -36.31 -12.01
N GLU A 448 -20.59 -35.55 -12.55
CA GLU A 448 -21.44 -36.01 -13.65
C GLU A 448 -20.61 -36.36 -14.90
N PRO A 449 -20.92 -37.46 -15.62
CA PRO A 449 -20.14 -37.89 -16.77
C PRO A 449 -20.29 -36.93 -17.96
N SER A 450 -19.17 -36.37 -18.43
CA SER A 450 -19.11 -35.54 -19.64
C SER A 450 -19.40 -36.35 -20.92
N PRO A 451 -20.10 -35.77 -21.92
CA PRO A 451 -20.44 -36.47 -23.16
C PRO A 451 -19.23 -36.62 -24.11
N SER A 452 -19.06 -37.83 -24.66
CA SER A 452 -17.99 -38.20 -25.60
C SER A 452 -18.06 -37.44 -26.95
N PRO A 453 -16.92 -37.11 -27.58
CA PRO A 453 -16.90 -36.41 -28.86
C PRO A 453 -17.26 -37.33 -30.04
N THR A 454 -18.06 -36.80 -30.95
CA THR A 454 -18.47 -37.42 -32.22
C THR A 454 -17.32 -37.43 -33.22
N ALA A 455 -17.06 -38.57 -33.86
CA ALA A 455 -16.00 -38.75 -34.85
C ALA A 455 -16.33 -38.08 -36.21
N THR A 456 -15.31 -37.44 -36.79
CA THR A 456 -15.29 -36.87 -38.15
C THR A 456 -15.15 -37.99 -39.22
N PRO A 457 -15.78 -37.89 -40.41
CA PRO A 457 -15.74 -38.95 -41.41
C PRO A 457 -14.47 -38.92 -42.27
N ALA A 458 -14.08 -40.12 -42.74
CA ALA A 458 -12.89 -40.39 -43.56
C ALA A 458 -13.10 -40.00 -45.04
N ASP A 459 -12.05 -39.46 -45.64
CA ASP A 459 -11.97 -39.05 -47.05
C ASP A 459 -11.52 -40.20 -47.95
N GLU A 460 -12.04 -40.23 -49.17
CA GLU A 460 -12.02 -41.32 -50.15
C GLU A 460 -10.65 -41.55 -50.82
N ALA A 461 -10.40 -42.81 -51.19
CA ALA A 461 -9.21 -43.28 -51.89
C ALA A 461 -9.37 -43.25 -53.43
N SER A 462 -8.26 -43.01 -54.17
CA SER A 462 -7.83 -43.72 -55.40
C SER A 462 -6.80 -42.91 -56.24
N PRO A 463 -6.04 -43.50 -57.19
CA PRO A 463 -5.33 -44.78 -57.17
C PRO A 463 -3.88 -44.70 -57.75
N SER A 464 -3.14 -45.81 -57.62
CA SER A 464 -1.75 -46.04 -58.05
C SER A 464 -1.62 -46.43 -59.55
N PRO A 465 -0.50 -46.17 -60.26
CA PRO A 465 -0.33 -46.55 -61.66
C PRO A 465 0.29 -47.95 -61.87
N ALA A 466 0.00 -48.47 -63.06
CA ALA A 466 0.13 -49.85 -63.53
C ALA A 466 1.56 -50.34 -63.81
N ALA A 467 1.72 -51.67 -63.77
CA ALA A 467 2.79 -52.40 -64.44
C ALA A 467 2.17 -53.34 -65.49
N SER A 468 2.70 -53.28 -66.72
CA SER A 468 2.49 -54.22 -67.84
C SER A 468 3.84 -54.87 -68.17
N PRO A 469 3.97 -55.84 -69.10
CA PRO A 469 3.00 -56.77 -69.71
C PRO A 469 3.47 -58.25 -69.63
N ASP A 470 2.65 -59.23 -70.04
CA ASP A 470 2.98 -60.15 -71.15
C ASP A 470 1.85 -61.14 -71.53
N SER A 471 1.79 -61.41 -72.84
CA SER A 471 1.08 -62.46 -73.62
C SER A 471 -0.41 -62.29 -73.94
#